data_AF-A0A699YFE4-F1
#
_entry.id   AF-A0A699YFE4-F1
#
_cell.length_a   1.000
_cell.length_b   1.000
_cell.length_c   1.000
_cell.angle_alpha   90.00
_cell.angle_beta   90.00
_cell.angle_gamma   90.00
#
_symmetry.space_group_name_H-M   'P 1'
#
loop_
_entity.id
_entity.type
_entity.pdbx_description
1 polymer ?
#
loop_
_entity_poly.entity_id
_entity_poly.type
_entity_poly.pdbx_seq_one_letter_code
_entity_poly.pdbx_strand_id
1 'polypeptide(L)'
;MSKDQLRFAIALFLSVPTGLGMRLFKSPTARHLYSLSTGLLLVYWPFGQGVCQALLPAILTYLAMAALPRQCGAIAWAVNMPYLIYLHVINASGHSWAQGDMDFTGCLMVLVLKLISLAMSYQDHHTKKKELTQC
;
A
#
# COMPACT_ATOMS: atom_id res chain seq x y z
N MET A 1 26.61 5.15 5.43
CA MET A 1 25.24 4.61 5.52
C MET A 1 24.52 5.33 6.64
N SER A 2 23.37 5.96 6.33
CA SER A 2 22.50 6.51 7.37
C SER A 2 21.88 5.37 8.18
N LYS A 3 21.62 5.58 9.48
CA LYS A 3 21.12 4.54 10.40
C LYS A 3 19.83 3.90 9.88
N ASP A 4 19.01 4.67 9.17
CA ASP A 4 17.72 4.22 8.63
C ASP A 4 17.89 3.31 7.40
N GLN A 5 18.95 3.51 6.61
CA GLN A 5 19.30 2.60 5.52
C GLN A 5 19.69 1.21 6.01
N LEU A 6 20.41 1.14 7.14
CA LEU A 6 20.76 -0.13 7.77
C LEU A 6 19.50 -0.82 8.33
N ARG A 7 18.62 -0.07 9.01
CA ARG A 7 17.35 -0.59 9.54
C ARG A 7 16.47 -1.15 8.43
N PHE A 8 16.37 -0.45 7.30
CA PHE A 8 15.60 -0.89 6.14
C PHE A 8 16.21 -2.14 5.49
N ALA A 9 17.54 -2.20 5.34
CA ALA A 9 18.20 -3.39 4.81
C ALA A 9 17.95 -4.62 5.70
N ILE A 10 18.06 -4.48 7.02
CA ILE A 10 17.75 -5.55 7.98
C ILE A 10 16.27 -5.95 7.88
N ALA A 11 15.35 -4.97 7.78
CA ALA A 11 13.94 -5.24 7.60
C ALA A 11 13.64 -6.02 6.31
N LEU A 12 14.34 -5.72 5.20
CA LEU A 12 14.26 -6.48 3.95
C LEU A 12 14.73 -7.91 4.14
N PHE A 13 15.86 -8.15 4.80
CA PHE A 13 16.32 -9.51 5.10
C PHE A 13 15.35 -10.25 6.01
N LEU A 14 14.75 -9.59 7.00
CA LEU A 14 13.73 -10.16 7.90
C LEU A 14 12.38 -10.40 7.20
N SER A 15 12.11 -9.75 6.07
CA SER A 15 10.89 -9.99 5.29
C SER A 15 10.82 -11.42 4.73
N VAL A 16 11.97 -12.04 4.45
CA VAL A 16 12.06 -13.41 3.94
C VAL A 16 11.63 -14.46 4.99
N PRO A 17 12.22 -14.51 6.21
CA PRO A 17 11.81 -15.47 7.22
C PRO A 17 10.39 -15.22 7.73
N THR A 18 9.95 -13.97 7.85
CA THR A 18 8.54 -13.66 8.21
C THR A 18 7.57 -14.12 7.11
N GLY A 19 7.95 -13.98 5.84
CA GLY A 19 7.21 -14.53 4.71
C GLY A 19 7.08 -16.06 4.73
N LEU A 20 8.13 -16.77 5.16
CA LEU A 20 8.10 -18.23 5.34
C LEU A 20 7.24 -18.63 6.55
N GLY A 21 7.29 -17.85 7.64
CA GLY A 21 6.48 -18.06 8.85
C GLY A 21 4.98 -18.06 8.57
N MET A 22 4.51 -17.26 7.60
CA MET A 22 3.11 -17.28 7.15
C MET A 22 2.61 -18.66 6.72
N ARG A 23 3.50 -19.54 6.21
CA ARG A 23 3.11 -20.89 5.73
C ARG A 23 2.74 -21.84 6.86
N LEU A 24 3.11 -21.52 8.11
CA LEU A 24 2.79 -22.35 9.27
C LEU A 24 1.32 -22.22 9.71
N PHE A 25 0.66 -21.11 9.36
CA PHE A 25 -0.72 -20.86 9.76
C PHE A 25 -1.70 -21.45 8.73
N LYS A 26 -2.46 -22.47 9.14
CA LYS A 26 -3.53 -23.08 8.33
C LYS A 26 -4.83 -22.26 8.32
N SER A 27 -5.07 -21.44 9.34
CA SER A 27 -6.28 -20.60 9.43
C SER A 27 -6.12 -19.33 8.59
N PRO A 28 -7.10 -18.99 7.70
CA PRO A 28 -7.03 -17.81 6.85
C PRO A 28 -7.01 -16.52 7.67
N THR A 29 -7.84 -16.40 8.70
CA THR A 29 -7.89 -15.22 9.58
C THR A 29 -6.58 -15.00 10.31
N ALA A 30 -6.00 -16.08 10.86
CA ALA A 30 -4.71 -16.02 11.54
C ALA A 30 -3.59 -15.60 10.57
N ARG A 31 -3.64 -16.09 9.33
CA ARG A 31 -2.69 -15.72 8.29
C ARG A 31 -2.80 -14.24 7.93
N HIS A 32 -4.00 -13.71 7.71
CA HIS A 32 -4.19 -12.29 7.41
C HIS A 32 -3.73 -11.38 8.55
N LEU A 33 -4.07 -11.72 9.79
CA LEU A 33 -3.66 -10.95 10.96
C LEU A 33 -2.14 -10.99 11.16
N TYR A 34 -1.51 -12.14 10.95
CA TYR A 34 -0.06 -12.28 10.96
C TYR A 34 0.59 -11.45 9.85
N SER A 35 0.10 -11.53 8.61
CA SER A 35 0.64 -10.74 7.49
C SER A 35 0.55 -9.24 7.74
N LEU A 36 -0.58 -8.78 8.28
CA LEU A 36 -0.82 -7.37 8.53
C LEU A 36 0.05 -6.86 9.68
N SER A 37 0.12 -7.59 10.79
CA SER A 37 0.94 -7.21 11.95
C SER A 37 2.44 -7.23 11.63
N THR A 38 2.95 -8.32 11.04
CA THR A 38 4.38 -8.41 10.68
C THR A 38 4.79 -7.42 9.59
N GLY A 39 3.95 -7.23 8.58
CA GLY A 39 4.15 -6.23 7.55
C GLY A 39 4.18 -4.81 8.12
N LEU A 40 3.24 -4.48 9.01
CA LEU A 40 3.20 -3.16 9.65
C LEU A 40 4.43 -2.91 10.53
N LEU A 41 4.85 -3.90 11.33
CA LEU A 41 6.05 -3.80 12.17
C LEU A 41 7.32 -3.62 11.34
N LEU A 42 7.48 -4.38 10.25
CA LEU A 42 8.64 -4.30 9.36
C LEU A 42 8.76 -2.95 8.67
N VAL A 43 7.63 -2.31 8.36
CA VAL A 43 7.60 -0.99 7.70
C VAL A 43 7.71 0.15 8.72
N TYR A 44 7.11 -0.01 9.91
CA TYR A 44 7.19 0.99 10.98
C TYR A 44 8.60 1.16 11.54
N TRP A 45 9.38 0.07 11.63
CA TRP A 45 10.74 0.10 12.19
C TRP A 45 11.72 1.05 11.44
N PRO A 46 11.83 1.01 10.09
CA PRO A 46 12.69 1.92 9.35
C PRO A 46 12.09 3.32 9.12
N PHE A 47 10.76 3.45 8.97
CA PHE A 47 10.13 4.72 8.53
C PHE A 47 9.37 5.49 9.62
N GLY A 48 9.13 4.88 10.78
CA GLY A 48 8.45 5.51 11.91
C GLY A 48 7.07 6.06 11.55
N GLN A 49 6.85 7.36 11.77
CA GLN A 49 5.57 8.03 11.51
C GLN A 49 5.23 8.21 10.02
N GLY A 50 6.20 8.03 9.10
CA GLY A 50 5.95 8.12 7.65
C GLY A 50 4.85 7.15 7.17
N VAL A 51 4.69 6.02 7.87
CA VAL A 51 3.66 5.01 7.59
C VAL A 51 2.24 5.56 7.63
N CYS A 52 1.99 6.64 8.37
CA CYS A 52 0.66 7.27 8.41
C CYS A 52 0.22 7.79 7.02
N GLN A 53 1.15 8.14 6.14
CA GLN A 53 0.85 8.57 4.76
C GLN A 53 0.26 7.45 3.91
N ALA A 54 0.44 6.17 4.28
CA ALA A 54 -0.19 5.02 3.62
C ALA A 54 -1.66 4.82 4.03
N LEU A 55 -2.08 5.32 5.20
CA LEU A 55 -3.46 5.14 5.67
C LEU A 55 -4.45 5.94 4.83
N LEU A 56 -4.07 7.17 4.45
CA LEU A 56 -4.93 8.07 3.70
C LEU A 56 -5.35 7.51 2.33
N PRO A 57 -4.44 7.06 1.44
CA PRO A 57 -4.84 6.45 0.17
C PRO A 57 -5.57 5.12 0.35
N ALA A 58 -5.24 4.34 1.38
CA ALA A 58 -5.96 3.11 1.68
C ALA A 58 -7.43 3.40 2.02
N ILE A 59 -7.68 4.31 2.97
CA ILE A 59 -9.04 4.70 3.39
C ILE A 59 -9.82 5.29 2.21
N LEU A 60 -9.23 6.20 1.44
CA LEU A 60 -9.89 6.82 0.28
C LEU A 60 -10.26 5.78 -0.78
N THR A 61 -9.39 4.79 -1.03
CA THR A 61 -9.69 3.70 -1.97
C THR A 61 -10.86 2.86 -1.47
N TYR A 62 -10.85 2.45 -0.20
CA TYR A 62 -11.94 1.67 0.37
C TYR A 62 -13.28 2.44 0.39
N LEU A 63 -13.25 3.75 0.68
CA LEU A 63 -14.43 4.60 0.59
C LEU A 63 -14.95 4.69 -0.85
N ALA A 64 -14.06 4.84 -1.84
CA ALA A 64 -14.45 4.84 -3.26
C ALA A 64 -15.09 3.52 -3.70
N MET A 65 -14.55 2.38 -3.23
CA MET A 65 -15.13 1.05 -3.47
C MET A 65 -16.49 0.86 -2.81
N ALA A 66 -16.70 1.44 -1.62
CA ALA A 66 -17.98 1.36 -0.90
C ALA A 66 -19.05 2.28 -1.49
N ALA A 67 -18.69 3.51 -1.88
CA ALA A 67 -19.65 4.51 -2.38
C ALA A 67 -20.09 4.25 -3.82
N LEU A 68 -19.14 3.92 -4.72
CA LEU A 68 -19.38 3.84 -6.16
C LEU A 68 -18.74 2.58 -6.76
N PRO A 69 -19.28 1.37 -6.48
CA PRO A 69 -18.66 0.11 -6.88
C PRO A 69 -18.48 -0.04 -8.40
N ARG A 70 -19.27 0.68 -9.20
CA ARG A 70 -19.25 0.61 -10.67
C ARG A 70 -18.22 1.51 -11.34
N GLN A 71 -17.68 2.51 -10.63
CA GLN A 71 -16.69 3.46 -11.14
C GLN A 71 -15.47 3.59 -10.21
N CYS A 72 -15.35 2.69 -9.23
CA CYS A 72 -14.37 2.80 -8.16
C CYS A 72 -12.92 2.77 -8.64
N GLY A 73 -12.61 2.09 -9.75
CA GLY A 73 -11.25 2.03 -10.31
C GLY A 73 -10.77 3.38 -10.84
N ALA A 74 -11.61 4.07 -11.63
CA ALA A 74 -11.29 5.40 -12.14
C ALA A 74 -11.18 6.44 -11.01
N ILE A 75 -12.07 6.36 -10.01
CA ILE A 75 -12.06 7.25 -8.84
C ILE A 75 -10.81 6.99 -7.99
N ALA A 76 -10.48 5.72 -7.70
CA ALA A 76 -9.29 5.36 -6.94
C ALA A 76 -8.01 5.83 -7.65
N TRP A 77 -7.95 5.73 -8.98
CA TRP A 77 -6.85 6.29 -9.75
C TRP A 77 -6.78 7.82 -9.63
N ALA A 78 -7.91 8.50 -9.84
CA ALA A 78 -8.00 9.96 -9.82
C ALA A 78 -7.69 10.58 -8.45
N VAL A 79 -7.90 9.83 -7.36
CA VAL A 79 -7.59 10.29 -5.99
C VAL A 79 -6.17 9.93 -5.59
N ASN A 80 -5.75 8.67 -5.78
CA ASN A 80 -4.47 8.21 -5.28
C ASN A 80 -3.28 8.69 -6.11
N MET A 81 -3.42 8.82 -7.44
CA MET A 81 -2.31 9.26 -8.28
C MET A 81 -1.91 10.72 -8.02
N PRO A 82 -2.83 11.70 -7.97
CA PRO A 82 -2.45 13.07 -7.63
C PRO A 82 -1.88 13.20 -6.20
N TYR A 83 -2.44 12.44 -5.24
CA TYR A 83 -1.89 12.41 -3.88
C TYR A 83 -0.45 11.89 -3.86
N LEU A 84 -0.18 10.79 -4.57
CA LEU A 84 1.16 10.23 -4.69
C LEU A 84 2.13 11.20 -5.37
N ILE A 85 1.70 11.85 -6.47
CA ILE A 85 2.52 12.83 -7.20
C ILE A 85 2.85 14.02 -6.30
N TYR A 86 1.87 14.58 -5.60
CA TYR A 86 2.08 15.69 -4.68
C TYR A 86 3.11 15.35 -3.60
N LEU A 87 2.97 14.19 -2.98
CA LEU A 87 3.87 13.75 -1.91
C LEU A 87 5.28 13.44 -2.44
N HIS A 88 5.36 12.84 -3.63
CA HIS A 88 6.63 12.56 -4.28
C HIS A 88 7.36 13.84 -4.68
N VAL A 89 6.66 14.83 -5.25
CA VAL A 89 7.28 16.12 -5.61
C VAL A 89 7.81 16.80 -4.35
N ILE A 90 7.02 16.91 -3.27
CA ILE A 90 7.48 17.55 -2.03
C ILE A 90 8.69 16.84 -1.42
N ASN A 91 8.70 15.52 -1.39
CA ASN A 91 9.81 14.76 -0.82
C ASN A 91 11.05 14.76 -1.74
N ALA A 92 10.86 14.71 -3.06
CA ALA A 92 11.94 14.68 -4.04
C ALA A 92 12.54 16.07 -4.32
N SER A 93 11.76 17.15 -4.21
CA SER A 93 12.24 18.53 -4.43
C SER A 93 12.51 19.31 -3.15
N GLY A 94 12.27 18.70 -1.97
CA GLY A 94 12.44 19.33 -0.66
C GLY A 94 13.84 19.16 -0.06
N HIS A 95 13.99 19.63 1.19
CA HIS A 95 15.25 19.51 1.96
C HIS A 95 15.70 18.06 2.20
N SER A 96 14.78 17.09 2.13
CA SER A 96 15.06 15.66 2.32
C SER A 96 15.96 15.07 1.23
N TRP A 97 15.86 15.56 -0.01
CA TRP A 97 16.75 15.12 -1.10
C TRP A 97 18.20 15.53 -0.87
N ALA A 98 18.43 16.73 -0.33
CA ALA A 98 19.77 17.24 -0.04
C ALA A 98 20.47 16.49 1.12
N GLN A 99 19.69 15.92 2.04
CA GLN A 99 20.21 15.13 3.17
C GLN A 99 20.38 13.64 2.86
N GLY A 100 19.85 13.16 1.73
CA GLY A 100 19.94 11.75 1.34
C GLY A 100 19.18 10.81 2.28
N ASP A 101 18.18 11.34 2.99
CA ASP A 101 17.34 10.58 3.91
C ASP A 101 16.39 9.66 3.14
N MET A 102 16.09 8.51 3.73
CA MET A 102 15.23 7.51 3.10
C MET A 102 13.77 7.91 3.23
N ASP A 103 13.11 8.20 2.11
CA ASP A 103 11.70 8.58 2.11
C ASP A 103 10.76 7.36 2.13
N PHE A 104 9.57 7.55 2.72
CA PHE A 104 8.53 6.52 2.72
C PHE A 104 7.78 6.46 1.37
N THR A 105 7.99 7.44 0.49
CA THR A 105 7.29 7.55 -0.80
C THR A 105 7.52 6.33 -1.66
N GLY A 106 8.72 5.74 -1.66
CA GLY A 106 8.99 4.51 -2.41
C GLY A 106 8.05 3.35 -2.04
N CYS A 107 7.78 3.15 -0.74
CA CYS A 107 6.79 2.16 -0.27
C CYS A 107 5.37 2.57 -0.65
N LEU A 108 5.06 3.87 -0.56
CA LEU A 108 3.75 4.42 -0.92
C LEU A 108 3.41 4.20 -2.40
N MET A 109 4.38 4.34 -3.31
CA MET A 109 4.20 4.09 -4.74
C MET A 109 3.69 2.68 -5.01
N VAL A 110 4.34 1.67 -4.42
CA VAL A 110 3.95 0.26 -4.60
C VAL A 110 2.58 -0.01 -3.98
N LEU A 111 2.28 0.60 -2.83
CA LEU A 111 0.98 0.47 -2.18
C LEU A 111 -0.14 1.07 -3.03
N VAL A 112 0.05 2.27 -3.56
CA VAL A 112 -0.94 2.96 -4.41
C VAL A 112 -1.24 2.15 -5.67
N LEU A 113 -0.22 1.60 -6.32
CA LEU A 113 -0.43 0.72 -7.48
C LEU A 113 -1.28 -0.49 -7.11
N LYS A 114 -1.01 -1.16 -5.98
CA LYS A 114 -1.82 -2.30 -5.50
C LYS A 114 -3.25 -1.90 -5.18
N LEU A 115 -3.48 -0.73 -4.57
CA LEU A 115 -4.81 -0.22 -4.23
C LEU A 115 -5.63 0.07 -5.49
N ILE A 116 -5.03 0.71 -6.49
CA ILE A 116 -5.69 0.98 -7.77
C ILE A 116 -6.02 -0.34 -8.50
N SER A 117 -5.07 -1.30 -8.54
CA SER A 117 -5.31 -2.62 -9.12
C SER A 117 -6.45 -3.37 -8.42
N LEU A 118 -6.55 -3.27 -7.10
CA LEU A 118 -7.65 -3.83 -6.32
C LEU A 118 -9.00 -3.20 -6.72
N ALA A 119 -9.06 -1.87 -6.77
CA ALA A 119 -10.27 -1.15 -7.13
C ALA A 119 -10.73 -1.46 -8.56
N MET A 120 -9.82 -1.49 -9.53
CA MET A 120 -10.11 -1.87 -10.92
C MET A 120 -10.63 -3.32 -11.00
N SER A 121 -9.97 -4.26 -10.31
CA SER A 121 -10.42 -5.67 -10.29
C SER A 121 -11.80 -5.85 -9.68
N TYR A 122 -12.11 -5.05 -8.65
CA TYR A 122 -13.43 -5.05 -8.01
C TYR A 122 -14.50 -4.48 -8.95
N GLN A 123 -14.21 -3.38 -9.65
CA GLN A 123 -15.10 -2.81 -10.66
C GLN A 123 -15.39 -3.80 -11.79
N ASP A 124 -14.37 -4.50 -12.29
CA ASP A 124 -14.51 -5.49 -13.36
C ASP A 124 -15.41 -6.65 -12.93
N HIS A 125 -15.28 -7.13 -11.69
CA HIS A 125 -16.14 -8.17 -11.14
C HIS A 125 -17.62 -7.75 -11.15
N HIS A 126 -17.94 -6.52 -10.72
CA HIS A 126 -19.31 -6.00 -10.74
C HIS A 126 -19.86 -5.82 -12.15
N THR A 127 -19.01 -5.42 -13.09
CA THR A 127 -19.39 -5.26 -14.50
C THR A 127 -19.72 -6.62 -15.11
N LYS A 128 -18.88 -7.64 -14.92
CA LYS A 128 -19.13 -9.01 -15.41
C LYS A 128 -20.40 -9.64 -14.82
N LYS A 129 -20.67 -9.44 -13.53
CA LYS A 129 -21.89 -9.94 -12.89
C LYS A 129 -23.15 -9.39 -13.54
N LYS A 130 -23.13 -8.11 -13.96
CA LYS A 130 -24.25 -7.48 -14.64
C LYS A 130 -24.52 -8.13 -16.00
N GLU A 131 -23.49 -8.32 -16.82
CA GLU A 131 -23.61 -8.96 -18.15
C GLU A 131 -24.22 -10.37 -18.04
N LEU A 132 -23.77 -11.18 -17.07
CA LEU A 132 -24.29 -12.53 -16.82
C LEU A 132 -25.74 -12.58 -16.33
N THR A 133 -26.23 -11.51 -15.71
CA THR A 133 -27.63 -11.44 -15.24
C THR A 133 -28.58 -10.95 -16.35
N GLN A 134 -28.04 -10.44 -17.45
CA GLN A 134 -28.81 -9.94 -18.60
C GLN A 134 -28.96 -10.97 -19.74
N CYS A 135 -28.41 -12.18 -19.59
CA CYS A 135 -28.65 -13.34 -20.44
C CYS A 135 -29.64 -14.29 -19.78
#